data_AF-A0A835M139-F1
#
_entry.id   AF-A0A835M139-F1
#
_cell.length_a   1.000
_cell.length_b   1.000
_cell.length_c   1.000
_cell.angle_alpha   90.00
_cell.angle_beta   90.00
_cell.angle_gamma   90.00
#
_symmetry.space_group_name_H-M   'P 1'
#
loop_
_entity.id
_entity.type
_entity.pdbx_description
1 polymer ?
#
loop_
_entity_poly.entity_id
_entity_poly.type
_entity_poly.pdbx_seq_one_letter_code
_entity_poly.pdbx_strand_id
1 'polypeptide(L)'
;MPQVQGQMEILDREWVDLCCWTPNGSNIFRVSREQEYWELMNKILHEFWWNNVLPARELMSLGREEDAKAYMPAPTHRQPGFIIVKSLKLATEAKLLCKEIAGHVEFYGY
;
A
#
# COMPACT_ATOMS: atom_id res chain seq x y z
N MET A 1 -2.01 2.45 -3.74
CA MET A 1 -1.05 3.34 -3.06
C MET A 1 -0.42 2.72 -1.82
N PRO A 2 -1.15 2.10 -0.86
CA PRO A 2 -0.53 1.51 0.33
C PRO A 2 0.60 0.52 0.02
N GLN A 3 0.34 -0.41 -0.90
CA GLN A 3 1.32 -1.39 -1.35
C GLN A 3 2.54 -0.74 -2.01
N VAL A 4 2.32 0.23 -2.90
CA VAL A 4 3.38 0.93 -3.65
C VAL A 4 4.31 1.68 -2.70
N GLN A 5 3.75 2.47 -1.78
CA GLN A 5 4.51 3.22 -0.77
C GLN A 5 5.22 2.29 0.22
N GLY A 6 4.56 1.22 0.68
CA GLY A 6 5.18 0.25 1.58
C GLY A 6 6.33 -0.52 0.94
N GLN A 7 6.23 -0.87 -0.35
CA GLN A 7 7.34 -1.49 -1.08
C GLN A 7 8.53 -0.53 -1.25
N MET A 8 8.27 0.74 -1.52
CA MET A 8 9.33 1.76 -1.58
C MET A 8 10.04 1.92 -0.24
N GLU A 9 9.31 1.86 0.88
CA GLU A 9 9.93 1.87 2.20
C GLU A 9 10.82 0.66 2.43
N ILE A 10 10.30 -0.55 2.19
CA ILE A 10 11.03 -1.80 2.43
C ILE A 10 12.30 -1.89 1.58
N LEU A 11 12.26 -1.38 0.35
CA LEU A 11 13.36 -1.45 -0.61
C LEU A 11 14.24 -0.19 -0.60
N ASP A 12 13.97 0.77 0.28
CA ASP A 12 14.62 2.08 0.38
C ASP A 12 14.76 2.78 -0.98
N ARG A 13 13.61 3.02 -1.62
CA ARG A 13 13.51 3.68 -2.93
C ARG A 13 12.73 4.97 -2.84
N GLU A 14 13.26 6.02 -3.45
CA GLU A 14 12.63 7.34 -3.49
C GLU A 14 11.48 7.43 -4.50
N TRP A 15 11.40 6.49 -5.44
CA TRP A 15 10.32 6.40 -6.41
C TRP A 15 10.19 4.99 -6.98
N VAL A 16 9.05 4.73 -7.61
CA VAL A 16 8.77 3.52 -8.38
C VAL A 16 7.96 3.84 -9.62
N ASP A 17 8.24 3.13 -10.70
CA ASP A 17 7.43 3.17 -11.92
C ASP A 17 6.39 2.04 -11.87
N LEU A 18 5.13 2.42 -11.70
CA LEU A 18 3.98 1.51 -11.70
C LEU A 18 3.50 1.30 -13.14
N CYS A 19 3.64 0.08 -13.65
CA CYS A 19 3.11 -0.31 -14.96
C CYS A 19 1.71 -0.94 -14.81
N CYS A 20 0.71 -0.31 -15.43
CA CYS A 20 -0.63 -0.83 -15.58
C CYS A 20 -0.82 -1.32 -17.01
N TRP A 21 -0.81 -2.64 -17.21
CA TRP A 21 -0.93 -3.25 -18.54
C TRP A 21 -2.28 -3.94 -18.73
N THR A 22 -2.80 -3.83 -19.95
CA THR A 22 -3.95 -4.58 -20.46
C THR A 22 -3.62 -5.08 -21.87
N PRO A 23 -4.36 -6.05 -22.43
CA PRO A 23 -4.16 -6.47 -23.82
C PRO A 23 -4.29 -5.35 -24.88
N ASN A 24 -4.98 -4.25 -24.56
CA ASN A 24 -5.23 -3.14 -25.49
C ASN A 24 -4.25 -1.97 -25.35
N GLY A 25 -3.38 -2.01 -24.33
CA GLY A 25 -2.54 -0.88 -24.00
C GLY A 25 -1.91 -0.95 -22.61
N SER A 26 -0.96 -0.05 -22.36
CA SER A 26 -0.30 0.08 -21.07
C SER A 26 -0.06 1.53 -20.67
N ASN A 27 0.01 1.78 -19.37
CA ASN A 27 0.39 3.07 -18.81
C ASN A 27 1.50 2.87 -17.78
N ILE A 28 2.49 3.74 -17.79
CA ILE A 28 3.55 3.79 -16.77
C ILE A 28 3.39 5.09 -15.99
N PHE A 29 3.24 4.98 -14.67
CA PHE A 29 3.17 6.11 -13.75
C PHE A 29 4.38 6.10 -12.83
N ARG A 30 5.05 7.25 -12.68
CA ARG A 30 6.04 7.44 -11.61
C ARG A 30 5.34 7.91 -10.35
N VAL A 31 5.55 7.15 -9.29
CA VAL A 31 5.10 7.48 -7.94
C VAL A 31 6.33 7.75 -7.09
N SER A 32 6.39 8.93 -6.47
CA SER A 32 7.44 9.27 -5.49
C SER A 32 7.08 8.75 -4.10
N ARG A 33 8.10 8.42 -3.31
CA ARG A 33 7.97 8.13 -1.89
C ARG A 33 7.37 9.34 -1.17
N GLU A 34 6.40 9.08 -0.30
CA GLU A 34 5.80 10.11 0.55
C GLU A 34 5.89 9.69 2.01
N GLN A 35 6.79 10.34 2.74
CA GLN A 35 7.17 9.95 4.08
C GLN A 35 6.03 10.08 5.09
N GLU A 36 5.23 11.15 5.02
CA GLU A 36 4.11 11.32 5.95
C GLU A 36 3.02 10.25 5.73
N TYR A 37 2.85 9.77 4.49
CA TYR A 37 1.92 8.69 4.17
C TYR A 37 2.42 7.38 4.76
N TRP A 38 3.73 7.12 4.65
CA TRP A 38 4.35 5.98 5.31
C TRP A 38 4.20 6.04 6.84
N GLU A 39 4.46 7.18 7.48
CA GLU A 39 4.32 7.34 8.93
C GLU A 39 2.89 7.02 9.40
N LEU A 40 1.88 7.42 8.64
CA LEU A 40 0.49 7.08 8.89
C LEU A 40 0.26 5.56 8.79
N MET A 41 0.71 4.93 7.70
CA MET A 41 0.56 3.49 7.51
C MET A 41 1.30 2.68 8.57
N ASN A 42 2.52 3.08 8.91
CA ASN A 42 3.36 2.39 9.89
C ASN A 42 2.68 2.33 11.26
N LYS A 43 2.03 3.41 11.71
CA LYS A 43 1.27 3.41 12.97
C LYS A 43 0.16 2.36 12.97
N ILE A 44 -0.56 2.25 11.86
CA ILE A 44 -1.70 1.33 11.72
C ILE A 44 -1.22 -0.11 11.62
N LEU A 45 -0.16 -0.37 10.86
CA LEU A 45 0.48 -1.68 10.78
C LEU A 45 1.08 -2.09 12.13
N HIS A 46 1.67 -1.16 12.87
CA HIS A 46 2.22 -1.39 14.20
C HIS A 46 1.10 -1.77 15.19
N GLU A 47 -0.01 -1.03 15.22
CA GLU A 47 -1.18 -1.38 16.05
C GLU A 47 -1.73 -2.76 15.69
N PHE A 48 -1.92 -3.03 14.39
CA PHE A 48 -2.37 -4.32 13.91
C PHE A 48 -1.44 -5.46 14.37
N TRP A 49 -0.14 -5.30 14.19
CA TRP A 49 0.86 -6.31 14.52
C TRP A 49 0.89 -6.62 16.02
N TRP A 50 1.09 -5.60 16.86
CA TRP A 50 1.30 -5.80 18.29
C TRP A 50 0.03 -6.13 19.05
N ASN A 51 -1.13 -5.59 18.63
CA ASN A 51 -2.38 -5.80 19.37
C ASN A 51 -3.19 -7.00 18.86
N ASN A 52 -2.87 -7.55 17.69
CA ASN A 52 -3.66 -8.63 17.09
C ASN A 52 -2.77 -9.82 16.72
N VAL A 53 -1.80 -9.61 15.83
CA VAL A 53 -1.02 -10.72 15.24
C VAL A 53 -0.13 -11.39 16.28
N LEU A 54 0.67 -10.63 17.02
CA LEU A 54 1.65 -11.19 17.94
C LEU A 54 0.99 -11.98 19.08
N PRO A 55 -0.02 -11.46 19.80
CA PRO A 55 -0.66 -12.21 20.89
C PRO A 55 -1.43 -13.43 20.38
N ALA A 56 -2.11 -13.32 19.23
CA ALA A 56 -2.77 -14.46 18.60
C ALA A 56 -1.77 -15.56 18.26
N ARG A 57 -0.61 -15.20 17.68
CA ARG A 57 0.46 -16.15 17.35
C ARG A 57 0.99 -16.86 18.59
N GLU A 58 1.18 -16.15 19.70
CA GLU A 58 1.63 -16.74 20.97
C GLU A 58 0.61 -17.76 21.51
N LEU A 59 -0.68 -17.43 21.51
CA LEU A 59 -1.73 -18.36 21.94
C LEU A 59 -1.85 -19.58 21.02
N MET A 60 -1.76 -19.37 19.70
CA MET A 60 -1.74 -20.46 18.72
C MET A 60 -0.56 -21.41 18.95
N SER A 61 0.63 -20.87 19.29
CA SER A 61 1.81 -21.69 19.59
C SER A 61 1.66 -22.56 20.85
N LEU A 62 0.73 -22.19 21.74
CA LEU A 62 0.37 -22.94 22.94
C LEU A 62 -0.85 -23.85 22.74
N GLY A 63 -1.39 -23.96 21.52
CA GLY A 63 -2.60 -24.75 21.22
C GLY A 63 -3.91 -24.13 21.73
N ARG A 64 -3.91 -22.84 22.09
CA ARG A 64 -5.07 -22.11 22.66
C ARG A 64 -5.83 -21.33 21.58
N GLU A 65 -6.32 -22.04 20.57
CA GLU A 65 -6.95 -21.42 19.40
C GLU A 65 -8.22 -20.61 19.74
N GLU A 66 -9.07 -21.11 20.64
CA GLU A 66 -10.28 -20.38 21.05
C GLU A 66 -9.96 -19.04 21.72
N ASP A 67 -8.91 -18.98 22.52
CA ASP A 67 -8.47 -17.73 23.16
C ASP A 67 -7.85 -16.76 22.15
N ALA A 68 -7.19 -17.29 21.11
CA ALA A 68 -6.59 -16.46 20.05
C ALA A 68 -7.64 -15.65 19.28
N LYS A 69 -8.89 -16.13 19.20
CA LYS A 69 -9.99 -15.39 18.55
C LYS A 69 -10.29 -14.05 19.19
N ALA A 70 -9.97 -13.85 20.47
CA ALA A 70 -10.13 -12.57 21.16
C ALA A 70 -9.26 -11.45 20.55
N TYR A 71 -8.20 -11.81 19.83
CA TYR A 71 -7.29 -10.90 19.15
C TYR A 71 -7.62 -10.73 17.67
N MET A 72 -8.78 -11.21 17.22
CA MET A 72 -9.20 -11.00 15.84
C MET A 72 -9.43 -9.50 15.59
N PRO A 73 -8.75 -8.91 14.60
CA PRO A 73 -8.91 -7.51 14.28
C PRO A 73 -10.31 -7.25 13.73
N ALA A 74 -10.84 -6.05 13.99
CA ALA A 74 -12.07 -5.62 13.35
C ALA A 74 -11.91 -5.60 11.81
N PRO A 75 -12.97 -5.89 11.04
CA PRO A 75 -12.91 -5.89 9.57
C PRO A 75 -12.49 -4.54 8.97
N THR A 76 -12.63 -3.46 9.72
CA THR A 76 -12.23 -2.12 9.30
C THR A 76 -11.55 -1.42 10.47
N HIS A 77 -10.39 -0.81 10.20
CA HIS A 77 -9.71 0.01 11.19
C HIS A 77 -10.54 1.27 11.50
N ARG A 78 -10.27 1.95 12.61
CA ARG A 78 -11.11 3.04 13.13
C ARG A 78 -11.13 4.28 12.23
N GLN A 79 -10.11 4.48 11.39
CA GLN A 79 -9.95 5.69 10.57
C GLN A 79 -9.51 5.38 9.13
N PRO A 80 -10.28 4.61 8.35
CA PRO A 80 -9.90 4.25 6.98
C PRO A 80 -9.97 5.46 6.05
N GLY A 81 -10.88 6.41 6.34
CA GLY A 81 -11.15 7.57 5.50
C GLY A 81 -9.91 8.43 5.23
N PHE A 82 -9.06 8.64 6.25
CA PHE A 82 -7.88 9.48 6.09
C PHE A 82 -6.83 8.85 5.15
N ILE A 83 -6.55 7.55 5.30
CA ILE A 83 -5.66 6.84 4.35
C ILE A 83 -6.24 6.85 2.95
N ILE A 84 -7.55 6.61 2.80
CA ILE A 84 -8.22 6.56 1.50
C ILE A 84 -8.06 7.91 0.79
N VAL A 85 -8.38 9.01 1.47
CA VAL A 85 -8.25 10.37 0.91
C VAL A 85 -6.81 10.65 0.51
N LYS A 86 -5.83 10.35 1.38
CA LYS A 86 -4.41 10.58 1.08
C LYS A 86 -3.92 9.68 -0.06
N SER A 87 -4.43 8.45 -0.17
CA SER A 87 -4.12 7.54 -1.28
C SER A 87 -4.61 8.05 -2.62
N LEU A 88 -5.83 8.62 -2.65
CA LEU A 88 -6.41 9.21 -3.85
C LEU A 88 -5.60 10.44 -4.29
N LYS A 89 -5.22 11.31 -3.34
CA LYS A 89 -4.35 12.47 -3.61
C LYS A 89 -3.03 12.04 -4.26
N LEU A 90 -2.31 11.10 -3.66
CA LEU A 90 -1.05 10.60 -4.22
C LEU A 90 -1.24 9.95 -5.60
N ALA A 91 -2.37 9.25 -5.82
CA ALA A 91 -2.66 8.66 -7.12
C ALA A 91 -2.87 9.73 -8.20
N THR A 92 -3.49 10.86 -7.86
CA THR A 92 -3.67 11.99 -8.79
C THR A 92 -2.39 12.77 -9.05
N GLU A 93 -1.42 12.74 -8.14
CA GLU A 93 -0.12 13.42 -8.27
C GLU A 93 0.92 12.55 -9.01
N ALA A 94 0.63 11.27 -9.24
CA ALA A 94 1.52 10.37 -9.95
C ALA A 94 1.76 10.83 -11.40
N LYS A 95 3.03 10.97 -11.81
CA LYS A 95 3.40 11.46 -13.14
C LYS A 95 3.19 10.34 -14.16
N LEU A 96 2.28 10.52 -15.11
CA LEU A 96 2.22 9.66 -16.30
C LEU A 96 3.51 9.85 -17.09
N LEU A 97 4.26 8.77 -17.30
CA LEU A 97 5.52 8.76 -18.06
C LEU A 97 5.34 8.24 -19.47
N CYS A 98 4.49 7.23 -19.62
CA CYS A 98 4.29 6.54 -20.89
C CYS A 98 2.84 6.06 -20.97
N LYS A 99 2.26 6.18 -22.15
CA LYS A 99 0.97 5.63 -22.50
C LYS A 99 1.09 4.96 -23.85
N GLU A 100 0.70 3.70 -23.88
CA GLU A 100 0.63 2.89 -25.09
C GLU A 100 -0.80 2.42 -25.30
N ILE A 101 -1.30 2.58 -26.53
CA ILE A 101 -2.61 2.08 -26.96
C ILE A 101 -2.45 1.48 -28.36
N ALA A 102 -2.87 0.23 -28.51
CA ALA A 102 -2.88 -0.48 -29.80
C ALA A 102 -1.54 -0.41 -30.56
N GLY A 103 -0.42 -0.46 -29.83
CA GLY A 103 0.93 -0.41 -30.39
C GLY A 103 1.48 1.01 -30.64
N HIS A 104 0.67 2.07 -30.45
CA HIS A 104 1.15 3.45 -30.50
C HIS A 104 1.58 3.91 -29.11
N VAL A 105 2.82 4.42 -29.00
CA VAL A 105 3.45 4.79 -27.72
C VAL A 105 3.68 6.30 -27.66
N GLU A 106 3.24 6.91 -26.57
CA GLU A 106 3.44 8.32 -26.25
C GLU A 106 4.16 8.45 -24.90
N PHE A 107 5.24 9.22 -24.88
CA PHE A 107 6.00 9.51 -23.67
C PHE A 107 5.66 10.92 -23.16
N TYR A 108 5.54 11.02 -21.84
CA TYR A 108 5.10 12.21 -21.12
C TYR A 108 6.19 12.61 -20.12
N GLY A 109 6.94 13.65 -20.45
CA GLY A 109 7.87 14.32 -19.55
C GLY A 109 9.34 13.93 -19.72
N TYR A 110 10.15 14.95 -20.02
CA TYR A 110 11.31 15.26 -19.19
C TYR A 110 10.76 16.03 -17.98
#